data_AF-A0A6L5K2B3-F1
#
_entry.id   AF-A0A6L5K2B3-F1
#
_cell.length_a   1.000
_cell.length_b   1.000
_cell.length_c   1.000
_cell.angle_alpha   90.00
_cell.angle_beta   90.00
_cell.angle_gamma   90.00
#
_symmetry.space_group_name_H-M   'P 1'
#
loop_
_entity.id
_entity.type
_entity.pdbx_description
1 polymer ?
#
loop_
_entity_poly.entity_id
_entity_poly.type
_entity_poly.pdbx_seq_one_letter_code
_entity_poly.pdbx_strand_id
1 'polypeptide(L)' 'MCICKTCPSYVSEETELGFCHPLIGKSKIITEEKGCVCPNCPVYKQMGLKLGYYCTRKSEMEQQMAKMG' A
#
# COMPACT_ATOMS: atom_id res chain seq x y z
N MET A 1 7.91 9.74 -5.65
CA MET A 1 7.10 8.57 -5.25
C MET A 1 8.02 7.35 -5.17
N CYS A 2 7.98 6.58 -4.08
CA CYS A 2 8.95 5.52 -3.80
C CYS A 2 8.57 4.25 -4.58
N ILE A 3 9.26 4.01 -5.69
CA ILE A 3 9.12 2.78 -6.48
C ILE A 3 10.14 1.79 -5.96
N CYS A 4 9.77 0.99 -4.95
CA CYS A 4 10.66 -0.04 -4.40
C CYS A 4 10.64 -1.26 -5.34
N LYS A 5 11.43 -1.24 -6.43
CA LYS A 5 11.44 -2.32 -7.44
C LYS A 5 11.82 -3.70 -6.88
N THR A 6 12.51 -3.72 -5.75
CA THR A 6 12.90 -4.95 -5.03
C THR A 6 11.80 -5.46 -4.10
N CYS A 7 10.70 -4.73 -3.97
CA CYS A 7 9.57 -5.11 -3.17
C CYS A 7 8.85 -6.32 -3.80
N PRO A 8 8.56 -7.38 -3.05
CA PRO A 8 7.79 -8.51 -3.57
C PRO A 8 6.37 -8.14 -4.04
N SER A 9 5.86 -6.99 -3.59
CA SER A 9 4.57 -6.45 -3.99
C SER A 9 4.65 -5.43 -5.14
N TYR A 10 5.85 -5.14 -5.67
CA TYR A 10 5.99 -4.22 -6.78
C TYR A 10 5.55 -4.92 -8.09
N VAL A 11 4.69 -4.25 -8.83
CA VAL A 11 4.25 -4.65 -10.16
C VAL A 11 4.44 -3.45 -11.09
N SER A 12 5.11 -3.64 -12.21
CA SER A 12 5.46 -2.56 -13.14
C SER A 12 4.25 -1.88 -13.78
N GLU A 13 3.16 -2.63 -13.91
CA GLU A 13 1.90 -2.23 -14.51
C GLU A 13 0.98 -1.49 -13.53
N GLU A 14 1.31 -1.50 -12.23
CA GLU A 14 0.56 -0.76 -11.23
C GLU A 14 0.90 0.73 -11.30
N THR A 15 -0.11 1.54 -11.57
CA THR A 15 0.00 3.00 -11.71
C THR A 15 -0.17 3.72 -10.38
N GLU A 16 -0.84 3.10 -9.40
CA GLU A 16 -0.96 3.61 -8.04
C GLU A 16 0.36 3.38 -7.30
N LEU A 17 1.17 4.44 -7.17
CA LEU A 17 2.48 4.34 -6.56
C LEU A 17 2.41 4.63 -5.04
N GLY A 18 2.26 3.58 -4.24
CA GLY A 18 2.35 3.67 -2.78
C GLY A 18 1.75 2.46 -2.08
N PHE A 19 2.18 2.16 -0.85
CA PHE A 19 1.50 1.16 -0.02
C PHE A 19 0.07 1.60 0.31
N CYS A 20 -0.69 0.71 0.94
CA CYS A 20 -2.11 0.91 1.25
C CYS A 20 -2.36 2.27 1.92
N HIS A 21 -2.84 3.20 1.10
CA HIS A 21 -2.97 4.60 1.47
C HIS A 21 -4.29 4.83 2.21
N PRO A 22 -4.38 5.80 3.13
CA PRO A 22 -5.61 6.10 3.86
C PRO A 22 -6.81 6.42 2.97
N LEU A 23 -6.56 7.04 1.81
CA LEU A 23 -7.60 7.54 0.91
C LEU A 23 -7.61 6.87 -0.48
N ILE A 24 -6.59 6.07 -0.81
CA ILE A 24 -6.56 5.34 -2.09
C ILE A 24 -7.05 3.94 -1.83
N GLY A 25 -8.01 3.51 -2.64
CA GLY A 25 -8.65 2.20 -2.53
C GLY A 25 -7.73 1.05 -2.92
N LYS A 26 -8.34 -0.08 -3.27
CA LYS A 26 -7.58 -1.23 -3.74
C LYS A 26 -6.86 -0.96 -5.05
N SER A 27 -5.68 -1.54 -5.16
CA SER A 27 -4.99 -1.71 -6.43
C SER A 27 -5.87 -2.53 -7.40
N LYS A 28 -5.77 -2.20 -8.70
CA LYS A 28 -6.48 -2.95 -9.76
C LYS A 28 -5.68 -4.17 -10.23
N ILE A 29 -4.37 -4.18 -9.97
CA ILE A 29 -3.43 -5.20 -10.47
C ILE A 29 -2.99 -6.14 -9.33
N ILE A 30 -2.71 -5.59 -8.16
CA ILE A 30 -2.23 -6.31 -6.98
C ILE A 30 -3.42 -6.86 -6.21
N THR A 31 -3.60 -8.18 -6.27
CA THR A 31 -4.69 -8.91 -5.60
C THR A 31 -4.25 -9.59 -4.30
N GLU A 32 -2.94 -9.67 -4.06
CA GLU A 32 -2.35 -10.32 -2.88
C GLU A 32 -1.57 -9.33 -2.02
N GLU A 33 -1.78 -9.40 -0.71
CA GLU A 33 -1.07 -8.59 0.29
C GLU A 33 0.35 -9.13 0.48
N LYS A 34 1.26 -8.77 -0.43
CA LYS A 34 2.69 -9.08 -0.28
C LYS A 34 3.34 -7.97 0.53
N GLY A 35 3.92 -8.32 1.68
CA GLY A 35 4.69 -7.37 2.48
C GLY A 35 5.89 -6.84 1.71
N CYS A 36 6.25 -5.60 1.99
CA CYS A 36 7.39 -4.94 1.40
C CYS A 36 8.52 -4.74 2.40
N VAL A 37 9.70 -5.20 2.03
CA VAL A 37 10.93 -5.07 2.81
C VAL A 37 11.62 -3.72 2.61
N CYS A 38 10.86 -2.62 2.55
CA CYS A 38 11.39 -1.28 2.33
C CYS A 38 11.30 -0.41 3.61
N PRO A 39 11.98 -0.76 4.72
CA PRO A 39 11.94 0.01 5.97
C PRO A 39 12.55 1.42 5.83
N ASN A 40 13.37 1.64 4.79
CA ASN A 40 14.01 2.92 4.49
C ASN A 40 13.22 3.78 3.50
N CYS A 41 12.06 3.33 3.01
CA CYS A 41 11.29 4.09 2.03
C CYS A 41 10.75 5.39 2.66
N PRO A 42 11.21 6.58 2.23
CA PRO A 42 10.81 7.85 2.85
C PRO A 42 9.31 8.10 2.73
N VAL A 43 8.68 7.62 1.65
CA VAL A 43 7.24 7.76 1.42
C VAL A 43 6.40 7.07 2.48
N TYR A 44 6.85 5.93 3.01
CA TYR A 44 6.14 5.25 4.10
C TYR A 44 5.99 6.18 5.32
N LYS A 45 7.08 6.87 5.69
CA LYS A 45 7.10 7.83 6.79
C LYS A 45 6.38 9.14 6.43
N GLN A 46 6.67 9.72 5.26
CA GLN A 46 6.13 11.02 4.83
C GLN A 46 4.61 10.98 4.67
N MET A 47 4.05 9.86 4.20
CA MET A 47 2.61 9.70 3.97
C MET A 47 1.90 9.05 5.16
N GLY A 48 2.60 8.78 6.28
CA GLY A 48 2.03 8.15 7.46
C GLY A 48 1.41 6.78 7.20
N LEU A 49 1.96 6.01 6.24
CA LEU A 49 1.43 4.71 5.88
C LEU A 49 1.64 3.74 7.04
N LYS A 50 0.60 2.97 7.36
CA LYS A 50 0.64 2.00 8.46
C LYS A 50 0.91 0.57 7.97
N LEU A 51 0.55 0.29 6.72
CA LEU A 51 0.65 -1.04 6.13
C LEU A 51 1.82 -1.09 5.14
N GLY A 52 2.66 -2.10 5.27
CA GLY A 52 3.81 -2.34 4.39
C GLY A 52 3.45 -3.08 3.10
N TYR A 53 2.19 -3.04 2.66
CA TYR A 53 1.67 -3.74 1.49
C TYR A 53 0.59 -2.89 0.83
N TYR A 54 0.23 -3.20 -0.41
CA TYR A 54 -0.81 -2.50 -1.17
C TYR A 54 -2.22 -2.89 -0.71
N CYS A 55 -3.17 -1.96 -0.73
CA CYS A 55 -4.56 -2.30 -0.43
C CYS A 55 -5.09 -3.28 -1.50
N THR A 56 -5.67 -4.41 -1.09
CA THR A 56 -6.34 -5.39 -1.97
C THR A 56 -7.87 -5.34 -1.88
N ARG A 57 -8.41 -4.57 -0.90
CA ARG A 57 -9.85 -4.52 -0.58
C ARG A 57 -10.45 -3.12 -0.76
N LYS A 58 -10.14 -2.23 0.17
CA LYS A 58 -10.58 -0.83 0.27
C LYS A 58 -9.41 0.03 0.75
N SER A 59 -9.60 1.33 0.89
CA SER A 59 -8.57 2.18 1.47
C SER A 59 -8.25 1.78 2.91
N GLU A 60 -7.08 2.18 3.40
CA GLU A 60 -6.65 1.85 4.76
C GLU A 60 -7.63 2.41 5.81
N MET A 61 -8.17 3.62 5.58
CA MET A 61 -9.14 4.25 6.47
C MET A 61 -10.46 3.47 6.51
N GLU A 62 -10.99 3.07 5.35
CA GLU A 62 -12.23 2.28 5.29
C GLU A 62 -12.07 0.92 5.98
N GLN A 63 -10.91 0.29 5.85
CA GLN A 63 -10.60 -0.96 6.55
C GLN A 63 -10.51 -0.77 8.07
N GLN A 64 -10.01 0.38 8.54
CA GLN A 64 -10.00 0.70 9.98
C GLN A 64 -11.40 0.98 10.51
N MET A 65 -12.19 1.77 9.80
CA MET A 65 -13.58 2.07 10.18
C MET A 65 -14.42 0.80 10.29
N ALA A 66 -14.24 -0.16 9.37
CA ALA A 66 -14.94 -1.44 9.40
C ALA A 66 -14.58 -2.35 10.59
N LYS A 67 -13.48 -2.08 11.30
CA LYS A 67 -13.08 -2.82 12.51
C LYS A 67 -13.60 -2.20 13.81
N MET A 68 -14.15 -0.99 13.73
CA MET A 68 -14.63 -0.20 14.88
C MET A 68 -16.15 -0.24 15.04
N GLY A 69 -16.88 -0.83 14.09
CA GLY A 69 -18.32 -1.12 14.17
C GLY A 69 -18.55 -2.61 14.39
#